data_AF-A0A9D5AP85-F1
#
_entry.id   AF-A0A9D5AP85-F1
#
_cell.length_a   1.000
_cell.length_b   1.000
_cell.length_c   1.000
_cell.angle_alpha   90.00
_cell.angle_beta   90.00
_cell.angle_gamma   90.00
#
_symmetry.space_group_name_H-M   'P 1'
#
loop_
_entity.id
_entity.type
_entity.pdbx_description
1 polymer ?
#
loop_
_entity_poly.entity_id
_entity_poly.type
_entity_poly.pdbx_seq_one_letter_code
_entity_poly.pdbx_strand_id
1 'polypeptide(L)'
;MTGLKLSALNQIKLLTIVSSIDDQNYPEKTHTYFIVNAPYIFSACWKVVKPLLQERTRRKVQVLPGCGRDELLNIMDYASLPHFCRKEGSGSSRHLEGGSENVYSLDHPFHQQLYDYVKQQARLREAVAPIKQGSFHVVFPEPQDVDTRIAKKIESEFDNLTLNGDKERLNNLTETQI
;
A
#
# COMPACT_ATOMS: atom_id res chain seq x y z
N MET A 1 -10.94 -10.40 -12.01
CA MET A 1 -10.05 -9.23 -11.97
C MET A 1 -9.05 -9.35 -13.10
N THR A 2 -9.48 -8.86 -14.26
CA THR A 2 -8.79 -8.89 -15.54
C THR A 2 -7.74 -7.79 -15.62
N GLY A 3 -6.51 -8.18 -15.96
CA GLY A 3 -5.47 -7.32 -16.53
C GLY A 3 -4.95 -6.22 -15.61
N LEU A 4 -3.71 -6.39 -15.11
CA LEU A 4 -2.85 -5.25 -14.80
C LEU A 4 -2.69 -4.41 -16.07
N LYS A 5 -3.54 -3.39 -16.24
CA LYS A 5 -3.44 -2.43 -17.34
C LYS A 5 -2.13 -1.66 -17.21
N LEU A 6 -1.52 -1.26 -18.33
CA LEU A 6 -0.33 -0.39 -18.34
C LEU A 6 -0.49 0.88 -17.47
N SER A 7 -1.72 1.30 -17.18
CA SER A 7 -2.01 2.36 -16.21
C SER A 7 -1.43 2.11 -14.81
N ALA A 8 -1.23 0.85 -14.42
CA ALA A 8 -0.58 0.47 -13.16
C ALA A 8 0.92 0.82 -13.15
N LEU A 9 1.57 0.90 -14.31
CA LEU A 9 2.98 1.29 -14.40
C LEU A 9 3.20 2.75 -13.97
N ASN A 10 2.30 3.65 -14.36
CA ASN A 10 2.33 5.04 -13.88
C ASN A 10 2.15 5.12 -12.36
N GLN A 11 1.35 4.23 -11.78
CA GLN A 11 1.20 4.14 -10.32
C GLN A 11 2.46 3.58 -9.65
N ILE A 12 3.14 2.61 -10.25
CA ILE A 12 4.42 2.08 -9.76
C ILE A 12 5.50 3.17 -9.80
N LYS A 13 5.59 3.95 -10.89
CA LYS A 13 6.51 5.09 -10.99
C LYS A 13 6.27 6.10 -9.87
N LEU A 14 5.01 6.48 -9.64
CA LEU A 14 4.65 7.40 -8.57
C LEU A 14 5.03 6.83 -7.20
N LEU A 15 4.75 5.56 -6.93
CA LEU A 15 5.14 4.89 -5.71
C LEU A 15 6.66 4.93 -5.51
N THR A 16 7.44 4.61 -6.54
CA THR A 16 8.91 4.63 -6.48
C THR A 16 9.46 6.03 -6.21
N ILE A 17 8.88 7.06 -6.84
CA ILE A 17 9.27 8.46 -6.60
C ILE A 17 8.97 8.86 -5.16
N VAL A 18 7.76 8.60 -4.68
CA VAL A 18 7.35 8.92 -3.30
C VAL A 18 8.25 8.21 -2.29
N SER A 19 8.49 6.91 -2.47
CA SER A 19 9.41 6.15 -1.61
C SER A 19 10.84 6.70 -1.64
N SER A 20 11.34 7.13 -2.81
CA SER A 20 12.67 7.71 -2.92
C SER A 20 12.78 9.06 -2.22
N ILE A 21 11.73 9.90 -2.28
CA ILE A 21 11.68 11.19 -1.59
C ILE A 21 11.62 10.99 -0.07
N ASP A 22 10.80 10.04 0.38
CA ASP A 22 10.67 9.70 1.80
C ASP A 22 12.01 9.19 2.38
N ASP A 23 12.68 8.28 1.68
CA ASP A 23 13.97 7.73 2.12
C ASP A 23 15.12 8.75 2.09
N GLN A 24 15.12 9.71 1.16
CA GLN A 24 16.16 10.74 1.08
C GLN A 24 15.98 11.88 2.09
N ASN A 25 14.73 12.29 2.35
CA ASN A 25 14.46 13.45 3.20
C ASN A 25 14.10 13.07 4.65
N TYR A 26 13.61 11.85 4.88
CA TYR A 26 13.18 11.38 6.20
C TYR A 26 13.71 9.98 6.54
N PRO A 27 15.03 9.73 6.43
CA PRO A 27 15.61 8.39 6.54
C PRO A 27 15.31 7.68 7.87
N GLU A 28 15.11 8.43 8.96
CA GLU A 28 14.96 7.90 10.33
C GLU A 28 13.53 7.92 10.89
N LYS A 29 12.53 8.36 10.12
CA LYS A 29 11.15 8.51 10.66
C LYS A 29 10.31 7.23 10.60
N THR A 30 10.65 6.29 9.72
CA THR A 30 9.85 5.07 9.52
C THR A 30 10.72 3.82 9.61
N HIS A 31 10.38 2.95 10.57
CA HIS A 31 11.08 1.69 10.81
C HIS A 31 10.63 0.58 9.84
N THR A 32 9.32 0.32 9.77
CA THR A 32 8.74 -0.77 8.97
C THR A 32 7.34 -0.40 8.49
N TYR A 33 7.03 -0.71 7.23
CA TYR A 33 5.71 -0.65 6.61
C TYR A 33 5.11 -2.06 6.57
N PHE A 34 3.94 -2.24 7.19
CA PHE A 34 3.18 -3.50 7.14
C PHE A 34 1.98 -3.38 6.21
N ILE A 35 1.93 -4.25 5.21
CA ILE A 35 0.78 -4.37 4.31
C ILE A 35 -0.01 -5.60 4.74
N VAL A 36 -1.22 -5.40 5.23
CA VAL A 36 -2.14 -6.44 5.70
C VAL A 36 -3.35 -6.53 4.78
N ASN A 37 -4.06 -7.66 4.84
CA ASN A 37 -5.22 -7.97 4.01
C ASN A 37 -4.95 -7.82 2.50
N ALA A 38 -3.70 -8.12 2.09
CA ALA A 38 -3.31 -8.07 0.70
C ALA A 38 -3.88 -9.28 -0.06
N PRO A 39 -4.52 -9.09 -1.22
CA PRO A 39 -4.97 -10.22 -2.04
C PRO A 39 -3.77 -11.01 -2.55
N TYR A 40 -3.92 -12.32 -2.79
CA TYR A 40 -2.81 -13.20 -3.20
C TYR A 40 -2.00 -12.69 -4.41
N ILE A 41 -2.68 -12.04 -5.36
CA ILE A 41 -2.04 -11.44 -6.53
C ILE A 41 -1.07 -10.30 -6.18
N PHE A 42 -1.29 -9.59 -5.07
CA PHE A 42 -0.41 -8.54 -4.59
C PHE A 42 0.96 -9.11 -4.22
N SER A 43 1.00 -10.23 -3.51
CA SER A 43 2.26 -10.90 -3.16
C SER A 43 3.05 -11.33 -4.39
N ALA A 44 2.37 -11.78 -5.45
CA ALA A 44 3.02 -12.07 -6.74
C ALA A 44 3.59 -10.81 -7.40
N CYS A 45 2.81 -9.74 -7.48
CA CYS A 45 3.28 -8.46 -8.03
C CYS A 45 4.42 -7.86 -7.21
N TRP A 46 4.35 -7.97 -5.88
CA TRP A 46 5.37 -7.45 -4.98
C TRP A 46 6.71 -8.15 -5.20
N LYS A 47 6.74 -9.45 -5.54
CA LYS A 47 7.99 -10.13 -5.92
C LYS A 47 8.65 -9.52 -7.15
N VAL A 48 7.86 -9.01 -8.11
CA VAL A 48 8.34 -8.34 -9.33
C VAL A 48 8.79 -6.91 -9.06
N VAL A 49 8.07 -6.17 -8.21
CA VAL A 49 8.34 -4.76 -7.91
C VAL A 49 9.47 -4.61 -6.87
N LYS A 50 9.56 -5.50 -5.88
CA LYS A 50 10.56 -5.47 -4.81
C LYS A 50 12.01 -5.30 -5.31
N PRO A 51 12.51 -6.01 -6.35
CA PRO A 51 13.88 -5.80 -6.84
C PRO A 51 14.13 -4.45 -7.55
N LEU A 52 13.08 -3.69 -7.87
CA LEU A 52 13.17 -2.36 -8.49
C LEU A 52 13.29 -1.24 -7.43
N LEU A 53 12.95 -1.54 -6.19
CA LEU A 53 13.06 -0.61 -5.07
C LEU A 53 14.48 -0.63 -4.48
N GLN A 54 14.90 0.48 -3.87
CA GLN A 54 16.18 0.55 -3.18
C GLN A 54 16.22 -0.42 -1.99
N GLU A 55 17.41 -0.93 -1.66
CA GLU A 55 17.58 -1.90 -0.58
C GLU A 55 17.04 -1.41 0.78
N ARG A 56 17.11 -0.10 1.03
CA ARG A 56 16.53 0.55 2.21
C ARG A 56 15.01 0.40 2.24
N THR A 57 14.32 0.74 1.15
CA THR A 57 12.86 0.61 1.03
C THR A 57 12.42 -0.86 1.07
N ARG A 58 13.18 -1.77 0.44
CA ARG A 58 12.88 -3.22 0.38
C ARG A 58 12.85 -3.89 1.76
N ARG A 59 13.70 -3.43 2.69
CA ARG A 59 13.77 -3.95 4.07
C ARG A 59 12.66 -3.40 4.94
N LYS A 60 12.23 -2.16 4.66
CA LYS A 60 11.14 -1.51 5.41
C LYS A 60 9.79 -2.13 5.10
N VAL A 61 9.51 -2.57 3.88
CA VAL A 61 8.17 -3.04 3.50
C VAL A 61 8.00 -4.55 3.69
N GLN A 62 7.08 -4.94 4.56
CA GLN A 62 6.67 -6.32 4.84
C GLN A 62 5.22 -6.54 4.46
N VAL A 63 4.96 -7.62 3.71
CA VAL A 63 3.63 -8.00 3.26
C VAL A 63 3.18 -9.19 4.09
N LEU A 64 2.18 -8.99 4.93
CA LEU A 64 1.71 -9.99 5.87
C LEU A 64 0.54 -10.79 5.26
N PRO A 65 0.51 -12.12 5.44
CA PRO A 65 -0.63 -12.92 5.02
C PRO A 65 -1.87 -12.64 5.90
N GLY A 66 -3.05 -12.57 5.28
CA GLY A 66 -4.31 -12.40 6.00
C GLY A 66 -4.39 -11.07 6.76
N CYS A 67 -4.93 -11.08 7.99
CA CYS A 67 -5.07 -9.87 8.81
C CYS A 67 -3.77 -9.45 9.54
N GLY A 68 -2.69 -10.23 9.44
CA GLY A 68 -1.38 -9.92 10.01
C GLY A 68 -1.36 -9.75 11.54
N ARG A 69 -2.37 -10.29 12.25
CA ARG A 69 -2.58 -10.04 13.68
C ARG A 69 -1.39 -10.47 14.53
N ASP A 70 -0.92 -11.71 14.38
CA ASP A 70 0.13 -12.26 15.24
C ASP A 70 1.46 -11.50 15.09
N GLU A 71 1.79 -11.13 13.86
CA GLU A 71 3.01 -10.38 13.55
C GLU A 71 2.92 -8.94 14.08
N LEU A 72 1.76 -8.29 13.97
CA LEU A 72 1.56 -6.96 14.54
C LEU A 72 1.54 -7.00 16.07
N LEU A 73 0.96 -8.02 16.70
CA LEU A 73 0.95 -8.15 18.17
C LEU A 73 2.33 -8.24 18.79
N ASN A 74 3.33 -8.72 18.04
CA ASN A 74 4.73 -8.72 18.50
C ASN A 74 5.34 -7.32 18.59
N ILE A 75 4.75 -6.33 17.92
CA ILE A 75 5.32 -4.99 17.73
C ILE A 75 4.47 -3.92 18.43
N MET A 76 3.15 -4.14 18.52
CA MET A 76 2.20 -3.17 19.06
C MET A 76 1.16 -3.83 19.97
N ASP A 77 0.71 -3.07 20.97
CA ASP A 77 -0.32 -3.50 21.91
C ASP A 77 -1.65 -3.80 21.21
N TYR A 78 -2.41 -4.76 21.76
CA TYR A 78 -3.72 -5.16 21.24
C TYR A 78 -4.71 -3.99 21.11
N ALA A 79 -4.68 -3.04 22.05
CA ALA A 79 -5.55 -1.85 22.03
C ALA A 79 -5.26 -0.93 20.84
N SER A 80 -3.99 -0.84 20.43
CA SER A 80 -3.53 -0.01 19.32
C SER A 80 -3.77 -0.65 17.96
N LEU A 81 -4.05 -1.96 17.91
CA LEU A 81 -4.30 -2.65 16.65
C LEU A 81 -5.54 -2.10 15.96
N PRO A 82 -5.52 -1.90 14.63
CA PRO A 82 -6.72 -1.56 13.90
C PRO A 82 -7.83 -2.61 14.10
N HIS A 83 -9.09 -2.17 14.09
CA HIS A 83 -10.25 -3.06 14.30
C HIS A 83 -10.26 -4.26 13.35
N PHE A 84 -9.83 -4.07 12.10
CA PHE A 84 -9.77 -5.14 11.09
C PHE A 84 -8.68 -6.19 11.38
N CYS A 85 -7.65 -5.87 12.17
CA CYS A 85 -6.64 -6.84 12.62
C CYS A 85 -7.08 -7.58 13.89
N ARG A 86 -7.95 -6.97 14.70
CA ARG A 86 -8.46 -7.59 15.94
C ARG A 86 -9.51 -8.67 15.70
N LYS A 87 -10.26 -8.57 14.61
CA LYS A 87 -11.38 -9.47 14.34
C LYS A 87 -10.89 -10.80 13.74
N GLU A 88 -11.07 -11.86 14.50
CA GLU A 88 -10.74 -13.23 14.12
C GLU A 88 -11.98 -13.87 13.49
N GLY A 89 -12.02 -13.97 12.15
CA GLY A 89 -13.04 -14.73 11.43
C GLY A 89 -13.76 -13.99 10.29
N SER A 90 -13.77 -14.63 9.10
CA SER A 90 -14.75 -14.39 8.05
C SER A 90 -16.14 -14.79 8.57
N GLY A 91 -16.92 -13.82 9.04
CA GLY A 91 -18.24 -14.13 9.59
C GLY A 91 -19.06 -12.89 9.88
N SER A 92 -20.14 -12.76 9.13
CA SER A 92 -21.40 -12.09 9.40
C SER A 92 -21.47 -11.18 10.64
N SER A 93 -21.94 -9.94 10.41
CA SER A 93 -22.40 -9.02 11.43
C SER A 93 -23.49 -9.66 12.30
N ARG A 94 -23.10 -10.23 13.43
CA ARG A 94 -24.02 -10.45 14.54
C ARG A 94 -23.41 -9.80 15.77
N HIS A 95 -24.06 -8.70 16.14
CA HIS A 95 -24.01 -7.97 17.40
C HIS A 95 -22.83 -8.31 18.33
N LEU A 96 -21.86 -7.39 18.38
CA LEU A 96 -21.14 -7.11 19.62
C LEU A 96 -21.48 -5.66 19.97
N GLU A 97 -22.49 -5.49 20.82
CA GLU A 97 -22.66 -4.30 21.65
C GLU A 97 -21.41 -4.16 22.52
N GLY A 98 -20.44 -3.41 22.02
CA GLY A 98 -19.14 -3.31 22.66
C GLY A 98 -18.27 -2.27 21.99
N GLY A 99 -18.76 -1.02 21.96
CA GLY A 99 -17.96 0.21 21.97
C GLY A 99 -16.69 0.29 21.10
N SER A 100 -16.61 -0.39 19.96
CA SER A 100 -15.48 -0.20 19.06
C SER A 100 -15.75 1.05 18.22
N GLU A 101 -15.44 2.22 18.76
CA GLU A 101 -15.39 3.46 17.99
C GLU A 101 -14.44 3.25 16.80
N ASN A 102 -15.00 3.04 15.61
CA ASN A 102 -14.20 2.90 14.40
C ASN A 102 -13.67 4.28 14.03
N VAL A 103 -12.46 4.60 14.50
CA VAL A 103 -11.76 5.87 14.23
C VAL A 103 -11.54 6.11 12.72
N TYR A 104 -11.68 5.09 11.87
CA TYR A 104 -11.61 5.23 10.41
C TYR A 104 -12.96 5.53 9.75
N SER A 105 -14.07 5.52 10.50
CA SER A 105 -15.38 5.91 9.98
C SER A 105 -15.47 7.42 9.81
N LEU A 106 -15.99 7.91 8.68
CA LEU A 106 -16.23 9.35 8.47
C LEU A 106 -17.20 9.94 9.52
N ASP A 107 -18.08 9.11 10.08
CA ASP A 107 -19.05 9.51 11.09
C ASP A 107 -18.49 9.50 12.52
N HIS A 108 -17.19 9.23 12.69
CA HIS A 108 -16.58 9.25 14.02
C HIS A 108 -16.62 10.67 14.62
N PRO A 109 -16.98 10.84 15.91
CA PRO A 109 -17.12 12.15 16.55
C PRO A 109 -15.89 13.06 16.38
N PHE A 110 -14.68 12.46 16.45
CA PHE A 110 -13.43 13.17 16.17
C PHE A 110 -13.40 13.87 14.80
N HIS A 111 -13.78 13.17 13.71
CA HIS A 111 -13.73 13.74 12.37
C HIS A 111 -14.78 14.82 12.17
N GLN A 112 -15.96 14.64 12.76
CA GLN A 112 -17.02 15.66 12.75
C GLN A 112 -16.56 16.93 13.48
N GLN A 113 -16.03 16.79 14.69
CA GLN A 113 -15.49 17.91 15.47
C GLN A 113 -14.34 18.61 14.74
N LEU A 114 -13.42 17.85 14.16
CA LEU A 114 -12.31 18.40 13.37
C LEU A 114 -12.84 19.18 12.16
N TYR A 115 -13.82 18.63 11.44
CA TYR A 115 -14.41 19.27 10.28
C TYR A 115 -15.14 20.58 10.65
N ASP A 116 -15.92 20.57 11.73
CA ASP A 116 -16.61 21.75 12.23
C ASP A 116 -15.63 22.83 12.70
N TYR A 117 -14.56 22.43 13.40
CA TYR A 117 -13.48 23.32 13.79
C TYR A 117 -12.80 23.97 12.58
N VAL A 118 -12.42 23.18 11.57
CA VAL A 118 -11.80 23.70 10.33
C VAL A 118 -12.76 24.65 9.61
N LYS A 119 -14.05 24.32 9.54
CA LYS A 119 -15.08 25.19 8.95
C LYS A 119 -15.23 26.50 9.72
N GLN A 120 -15.18 26.46 11.05
CA GLN A 120 -15.23 27.66 11.90
C GLN A 120 -13.99 28.52 11.71
N GLN A 121 -12.78 27.93 11.70
CA GLN A 121 -11.54 28.65 11.42
C GLN A 121 -11.55 29.31 10.03
N ALA A 122 -12.06 28.63 9.02
CA ALA A 122 -12.17 29.18 7.67
C ALA A 122 -13.11 30.38 7.58
N ARG A 123 -14.14 30.46 8.43
CA ARG A 123 -15.05 31.62 8.54
C ARG A 123 -14.42 32.80 9.27
N LEU A 124 -13.51 32.53 10.21
CA LEU A 124 -12.79 33.56 10.98
C LEU A 124 -11.63 34.16 10.18
N ARG A 125 -11.07 33.42 9.22
CA ARG A 125 -10.18 33.98 8.21
C ARG A 125 -11.02 34.81 7.24
N GLU A 126 -10.71 36.10 7.10
CA GLU A 126 -11.18 36.86 5.95
C GLU A 126 -10.82 36.10 4.67
N ALA A 127 -11.71 36.18 3.67
CA ALA A 127 -11.53 35.54 2.37
C ALA A 127 -10.35 36.18 1.61
N VAL A 128 -9.13 35.92 2.06
CA VAL A 128 -7.93 36.16 1.28
C VAL A 128 -8.01 35.18 0.12
N ALA A 129 -8.09 35.72 -1.10
CA ALA A 129 -8.11 34.92 -2.32
C ALA A 129 -7.03 33.81 -2.22
N PRO A 130 -7.32 32.58 -2.68
CA PRO A 130 -6.35 31.50 -2.60
C PRO A 130 -5.03 31.98 -3.17
N ILE A 131 -4.00 31.97 -2.31
CA ILE A 131 -2.65 32.34 -2.73
C ILE A 131 -2.32 31.40 -3.87
N LYS A 132 -2.06 31.95 -5.07
CA LYS A 132 -1.52 31.18 -6.20
C LYS A 132 -0.15 30.67 -5.79
N GLN A 133 -0.10 29.57 -5.06
CA GLN A 133 1.13 28.80 -4.92
C GLN A 133 1.38 28.17 -6.29
N GLY A 134 2.46 28.60 -6.95
CA GLY A 134 2.93 27.94 -8.16
C GLY A 134 3.21 26.47 -7.88
N SER A 135 3.21 25.66 -8.94
CA SER A 135 3.74 24.30 -8.86
C SER A 135 5.17 24.36 -8.32
N PHE A 136 5.40 23.74 -7.16
CA PHE A 136 6.75 23.52 -6.66
C PHE A 136 7.32 22.33 -7.43
N HIS A 137 8.12 22.59 -8.47
CA HIS A 137 8.86 21.54 -9.15
C HIS A 137 9.98 21.06 -8.23
N VAL A 138 9.77 19.92 -7.58
CA VAL A 138 10.85 19.19 -6.93
C VAL A 138 11.66 18.55 -8.05
N VAL A 139 12.89 19.04 -8.27
CA VAL A 139 13.80 18.46 -9.26
C VAL A 139 14.20 17.08 -8.77
N PHE A 140 13.56 16.06 -9.33
CA PHE A 140 13.97 14.68 -9.16
C PHE A 140 15.03 14.35 -10.20
N PRO A 141 16.27 13.98 -9.83
CA PRO A 141 17.23 13.49 -10.79
C PRO A 141 16.76 12.13 -11.32
N GLU A 142 16.06 12.14 -12.45
CA GLU A 142 15.77 10.92 -13.21
C GLU A 142 17.09 10.36 -13.75
N PRO A 143 17.56 9.19 -13.28
CA PRO A 143 18.71 8.56 -13.89
C PRO A 143 18.25 8.01 -15.25
N GLN A 144 18.91 8.40 -16.32
CA GLN A 144 18.46 8.30 -17.73
C GLN A 144 18.21 6.88 -18.29
N ASP A 145 18.20 5.85 -17.46
CA ASP A 145 18.02 4.46 -17.86
C ASP A 145 17.14 3.67 -16.87
N VAL A 146 16.60 4.31 -15.83
CA VAL A 146 15.76 3.62 -14.84
C VAL A 146 14.46 3.16 -15.47
N ASP A 147 13.82 4.01 -16.28
CA ASP A 147 12.56 3.67 -16.95
C ASP A 147 12.70 2.50 -17.91
N THR A 148 13.78 2.46 -18.70
CA THR A 148 14.05 1.36 -19.63
C THR A 148 14.43 0.08 -18.89
N ARG A 149 15.18 0.16 -17.79
CA ARG A 149 15.49 -0.99 -16.92
C ARG A 149 14.25 -1.51 -16.19
N ILE A 150 13.38 -0.61 -15.72
CA ILE A 150 12.09 -0.96 -15.10
C ILE A 150 11.20 -1.66 -16.12
N ALA A 151 11.03 -1.08 -17.32
CA ALA A 151 10.21 -1.67 -18.37
C ALA A 151 10.71 -3.05 -18.80
N LYS A 152 12.01 -3.17 -19.13
CA LYS A 152 12.63 -4.46 -19.51
C LYS A 152 12.52 -5.50 -18.41
N LYS A 153 12.68 -5.11 -17.15
CA LYS A 153 12.59 -6.04 -16.02
C LYS A 153 11.15 -6.50 -15.79
N ILE A 154 10.19 -5.59 -15.86
CA ILE A 154 8.77 -5.93 -15.77
C ILE A 154 8.38 -6.88 -16.90
N GLU A 155 8.76 -6.58 -18.15
CA GLU A 155 8.52 -7.46 -19.31
C GLU A 155 9.12 -8.85 -19.09
N SER A 156 10.41 -8.93 -18.72
CA SER A 156 11.08 -10.22 -18.49
C SER A 156 10.47 -11.05 -17.36
N GLU A 157 9.94 -10.41 -16.31
CA GLU A 157 9.30 -11.09 -15.19
C GLU A 157 7.84 -11.47 -15.50
N PHE A 158 7.14 -10.69 -16.33
CA PHE A 158 5.82 -11.07 -16.86
C PHE A 158 5.93 -12.29 -17.77
N ASP A 159 6.95 -12.35 -18.62
CA ASP A 159 7.23 -13.52 -19.45
C ASP A 159 7.55 -14.73 -18.57
N ASN A 160 8.35 -14.56 -17.51
CA ASN A 160 8.67 -15.61 -16.55
C ASN A 160 7.42 -16.11 -15.79
N LEU A 161 6.53 -15.22 -15.35
CA LEU A 161 5.28 -15.58 -14.70
C LEU A 161 4.31 -16.30 -15.65
N THR A 162 4.29 -15.93 -16.93
CA THR A 162 3.47 -16.61 -17.95
C THR A 162 3.98 -18.02 -18.19
N LEU A 163 5.30 -18.17 -18.32
CA LEU A 163 5.96 -19.48 -18.48
C LEU A 163 5.81 -20.38 -17.24
N ASN A 164 5.84 -19.83 -16.02
CA ASN A 164 5.61 -20.61 -14.79
C ASN A 164 4.13 -20.93 -14.57
N GLY A 165 3.21 -20.03 -14.96
CA GLY A 165 1.77 -20.28 -14.92
C GLY A 165 1.33 -21.41 -15.87
N ASP A 166 1.97 -21.51 -17.03
CA ASP A 166 1.71 -22.59 -17.98
C ASP A 166 2.32 -23.93 -17.51
N LYS A 167 3.48 -23.91 -16.84
CA LYS A 167 4.08 -25.10 -16.21
C LYS A 167 3.26 -25.61 -15.02
N GLU A 168 2.78 -24.74 -14.15
CA GLU A 168 1.89 -25.11 -13.04
C GLU A 168 0.57 -25.72 -13.55
N ARG A 169 0.01 -25.17 -14.64
CA ARG A 169 -1.18 -25.73 -15.31
C ARG A 169 -0.93 -27.11 -15.91
N LEU A 170 0.24 -27.32 -16.53
CA LEU A 170 0.63 -28.61 -17.08
C LEU A 170 0.86 -29.67 -15.98
N ASN A 171 1.50 -29.30 -14.87
CA ASN A 171 1.76 -30.22 -13.76
C ASN A 171 0.45 -30.66 -13.06
N ASN A 172 -0.50 -29.74 -12.89
CA ASN A 172 -1.81 -30.05 -12.30
C ASN A 172 -2.67 -30.95 -13.21
N LEU A 173 -2.46 -30.92 -14.53
CA LEU A 173 -3.13 -31.84 -15.47
C LEU A 173 -2.52 -33.25 -15.44
N THR A 174 -1.21 -33.36 -15.20
CA THR A 174 -0.53 -34.67 -15.11
C THR A 174 -0.71 -35.38 -13.76
N GLU A 175 -1.03 -34.65 -12.68
CA GLU A 175 -1.30 -35.25 -11.35
C GLU A 175 -2.73 -35.74 -11.16
N THR A 176 -3.67 -35.43 -12.06
CA THR A 176 -5.08 -35.88 -11.97
C THR A 176 -5.33 -37.22 -12.69
N GLN A 177 -4.26 -37.92 -13.10
CA GLN A 177 -4.30 -39.23 -13.77
C GLN A 177 -3.41 -40.25 -13.05
N ILE A 178 -3.60 -40.42 -11.74
CA ILE A 178 -3.23 -41.64 -10.99
C ILE A 178 -4.34 -41.94 -10.00
#